data_AF-A0A2N6EKE1-F1
#
_entry.id   AF-A0A2N6EKE1-F1
#
_cell.length_a   1.000
_cell.length_b   1.000
_cell.length_c   1.000
_cell.angle_alpha   90.00
_cell.angle_beta   90.00
_cell.angle_gamma   90.00
#
_symmetry.space_group_name_H-M   'P 1'
#
loop_
_entity.id
_entity.type
_entity.pdbx_description
1 polymer ?
#
loop_
_entity_poly.entity_id
_entity_poly.type
_entity_poly.pdbx_seq_one_letter_code
_entity_poly.pdbx_strand_id
1 'polypeptide(L)' 'AEIGHRIIHLHLHDNTGKGDEHRPVGEGDIDFDQLFSLIHRLDTTPSMTLEAHTLEELDRSLVNIEPFLRRS' A
#
# COMPACT_ATOMS: atom_id res chain seq x y z
N ALA A 1 -11.51 -11.00 -5.36
CA ALA A 1 -10.53 -11.14 -4.27
C ALA A 1 -11.20 -10.77 -2.95
N GLU A 2 -10.72 -11.30 -1.83
CA GLU A 2 -11.18 -10.97 -0.48
C GLU A 2 -9.99 -10.77 0.46
N ILE A 3 -10.16 -9.96 1.50
CA ILE A 3 -9.19 -9.78 2.60
C ILE A 3 -9.82 -10.30 3.88
N GLY A 4 -9.07 -11.08 4.66
CA GLY A 4 -9.56 -11.65 5.91
C GLY A 4 -9.71 -10.62 7.03
N HIS A 5 -10.71 -10.80 7.90
CA HIS A 5 -11.03 -9.94 9.04
C HIS A 5 -9.96 -9.89 10.16
N ARG A 6 -8.85 -10.63 10.04
CA ARG A 6 -7.76 -10.67 11.03
C ARG A 6 -6.55 -9.84 10.62
N ILE A 7 -6.61 -9.15 9.48
CA ILE A 7 -5.55 -8.24 9.05
C ILE A 7 -5.59 -6.99 9.92
N ILE A 8 -4.51 -6.75 10.66
CA ILE A 8 -4.37 -5.62 11.58
C ILE A 8 -3.22 -4.67 11.20
N HIS A 9 -2.28 -5.13 10.36
CA HIS A 9 -1.13 -4.36 9.91
C HIS A 9 -0.75 -4.72 8.48
N LEU A 10 -0.28 -3.73 7.71
CA LEU A 10 0.22 -3.89 6.36
C LEU A 10 1.59 -3.25 6.20
N HIS A 11 2.45 -3.91 5.42
CA HIS A 11 3.69 -3.34 4.91
C HIS A 11 3.44 -3.01 3.44
N LEU A 12 3.74 -1.79 3.03
CA LEU A 12 3.39 -1.26 1.72
C LEU A 12 4.65 -0.84 0.98
N HIS A 13 4.86 -1.48 -0.16
CA HIS A 13 5.83 -1.13 -1.18
C HIS A 13 5.33 -1.71 -2.51
N ASP A 14 5.94 -1.31 -3.62
CA ASP A 14 5.57 -1.78 -4.96
C ASP A 14 6.66 -2.68 -5.56
N ASN A 15 6.31 -3.41 -6.62
CA ASN A 15 7.24 -4.20 -7.43
C ASN A 15 6.61 -4.57 -8.79
N THR A 16 7.44 -5.03 -9.72
CA THR A 16 7.00 -5.47 -11.07
C THR A 16 6.65 -6.97 -11.17
N GLY A 17 6.41 -7.64 -10.03
CA GLY A 17 6.20 -9.09 -9.96
C GLY A 17 7.44 -9.94 -10.23
N LYS A 18 8.62 -9.31 -10.45
CA LYS A 18 9.90 -10.00 -10.73
C LYS A 18 10.73 -10.26 -9.48
N GLY A 19 10.39 -9.64 -8.36
CA GLY A 19 11.10 -9.75 -7.10
C GLY A 19 10.54 -8.82 -6.04
N ASP A 20 11.16 -8.88 -4.86
CA ASP A 20 10.85 -8.00 -3.73
C ASP A 20 11.63 -6.69 -3.87
N GLU A 21 11.16 -5.79 -4.73
CA GLU A 21 11.92 -4.62 -5.20
C GLU A 21 11.81 -3.38 -4.31
N HIS A 22 10.85 -3.35 -3.37
CA HIS A 22 10.62 -2.22 -2.45
C HIS A 22 10.51 -0.85 -3.15
N ARG A 23 9.88 -0.82 -4.33
CA ARG A 23 9.69 0.41 -5.10
C ARG A 23 8.68 1.32 -4.41
N PRO A 24 8.70 2.63 -4.72
CA PRO A 24 7.65 3.52 -4.27
C PRO A 24 6.27 3.03 -4.71
N VAL A 25 5.27 3.20 -3.85
CA VAL A 25 3.87 2.89 -4.16
C VAL A 25 3.47 3.54 -5.48
N GLY A 26 2.91 2.78 -6.42
CA GLY A 26 2.47 3.28 -7.72
C GLY A 26 3.58 3.34 -8.79
N GLU A 27 4.79 2.89 -8.46
CA GLU A 27 5.92 2.79 -9.41
C GLU A 27 6.28 1.33 -9.78
N GLY A 28 5.40 0.38 -9.44
CA GLY A 28 5.41 -1.00 -9.90
C GLY A 28 4.08 -1.38 -10.55
N ASP A 29 3.70 -2.65 -10.38
CA ASP A 29 2.54 -3.25 -11.04
C ASP A 29 1.42 -3.64 -10.05
N ILE A 30 1.56 -3.35 -8.75
CA ILE A 30 0.52 -3.65 -7.76
C ILE A 30 -0.70 -2.73 -7.96
N ASP A 31 -1.89 -3.33 -8.02
CA ASP A 31 -3.16 -2.60 -8.09
C ASP A 31 -3.58 -2.08 -6.70
N PHE A 32 -3.06 -0.90 -6.33
CA PHE A 32 -3.38 -0.25 -5.07
C PHE A 32 -4.84 0.21 -4.97
N ASP A 33 -5.49 0.58 -6.08
CA ASP A 33 -6.92 0.90 -6.09
C ASP A 33 -7.74 -0.30 -5.61
N GLN A 34 -7.47 -1.50 -6.13
CA GLN A 34 -8.12 -2.72 -5.70
C GLN A 34 -7.81 -3.04 -4.23
N LEU A 35 -6.54 -2.98 -3.81
CA LEU A 35 -6.13 -3.22 -2.43
C LEU A 35 -6.90 -2.31 -1.47
N PHE A 36 -6.89 -1.00 -1.70
CA PHE A 36 -7.60 -0.06 -0.84
C PHE A 36 -9.11 -0.27 -0.92
N SER A 37 -9.70 -0.59 -2.07
CA SER A 37 -11.13 -0.93 -2.15
C SER A 37 -11.52 -2.10 -1.23
N LEU A 38 -10.61 -3.05 -0.97
CA LEU A 38 -10.84 -4.18 -0.07
C LEU A 38 -10.62 -3.77 1.38
N ILE A 39 -9.59 -2.96 1.67
CA ILE A 39 -9.32 -2.44 3.02
C ILE A 39 -10.50 -1.60 3.53
N HIS A 40 -11.09 -0.75 2.70
CA HIS A 40 -12.25 0.07 3.09
C HIS A 40 -13.51 -0.74 3.40
N ARG A 41 -13.53 -2.05 3.12
CA ARG A 41 -14.63 -2.97 3.49
C ARG A 41 -14.40 -3.68 4.82
N LEU A 42 -13.23 -3.51 5.44
CA LEU A 42 -12.94 -4.08 6.75
C LEU A 42 -13.61 -3.26 7.85
N ASP A 43 -14.05 -3.92 8.91
CA ASP A 43 -14.64 -3.26 10.09
C ASP A 43 -13.63 -2.36 10.82
N THR A 44 -12.34 -2.61 10.64
CA THR A 44 -11.25 -1.83 11.25
C THR A 44 -10.16 -1.60 10.23
N THR A 45 -9.72 -0.34 10.11
CA THR A 45 -8.60 0.03 9.27
C THR A 45 -7.30 -0.49 9.90
N PRO A 46 -6.52 -1.35 9.20
CA PRO A 46 -5.23 -1.81 9.69
C PRO A 46 -4.23 -0.64 9.71
N SER A 47 -3.25 -0.70 10.62
CA SER A 47 -2.11 0.21 10.55
C SER A 47 -1.24 -0.14 9.35
N MET A 48 -0.45 0.82 8.86
CA MET A 48 0.35 0.64 7.65
C MET A 48 1.75 1.22 7.83
N THR A 49 2.75 0.51 7.31
CA THR A 49 4.15 0.97 7.20
C THR A 49 4.52 1.06 5.73
N LEU A 50 5.04 2.20 5.28
CA LEU A 50 5.70 2.30 3.97
C LEU A 50 7.12 1.73 4.10
N GLU A 51 7.46 0.73 3.30
CA GLU A 51 8.80 0.15 3.23
C GLU A 51 9.53 0.74 2.03
N ALA A 52 10.61 1.48 2.28
CA ALA A 52 11.41 2.14 1.27
C ALA A 52 12.90 2.05 1.63
N HIS A 53 13.77 1.98 0.62
CA HIS A 53 15.21 1.91 0.84
C HIS A 53 15.86 3.28 1.06
N THR A 54 15.22 4.35 0.61
CA THR A 54 15.71 5.72 0.72
C THR A 54 14.61 6.71 1.13
N LEU A 55 15.01 7.88 1.64
CA LEU A 55 14.07 8.96 1.98
C LEU A 55 13.34 9.49 0.73
N GLU A 56 14.02 9.57 -0.41
CA GLU A 56 13.41 10.02 -1.67
C GLU A 56 12.31 9.06 -2.15
N GLU A 57 12.52 7.75 -2.00
CA GLU A 57 11.50 6.74 -2.32
C GLU A 57 10.35 6.77 -1.31
N LEU A 58 10.63 7.04 -0.04
CA LEU A 58 9.61 7.25 0.98
C LEU A 58 8.74 8.48 0.65
N ASP A 59 9.36 9.60 0.29
CA ASP A 59 8.65 10.84 -0.06
C ASP A 59 7.72 10.63 -1.26
N ARG A 60 8.19 9.93 -2.30
CA ARG A 60 7.34 9.56 -3.45
C ARG A 60 6.20 8.63 -3.05
N SER A 61 6.48 7.65 -2.19
CA SER A 61 5.43 6.76 -1.65
C SER A 61 4.39 7.51 -0.85
N LEU A 62 4.78 8.51 -0.06
CA LEU A 62 3.87 9.36 0.70
C LEU A 62 2.93 10.15 -0.22
N VAL A 63 3.46 10.75 -1.29
CA VAL A 63 2.65 11.44 -2.30
C VAL A 63 1.69 10.48 -2.98
N ASN A 64 2.15 9.30 -3.35
CA ASN A 64 1.35 8.35 -4.13
C ASN A 64 0.29 7.63 -3.28
N ILE A 65 0.52 7.46 -1.97
CA ILE A 65 -0.44 6.82 -1.06
C ILE A 65 -1.54 7.77 -0.59
N GLU A 66 -1.25 9.08 -0.54
CA GLU A 66 -2.14 10.12 -0.01
C GLU A 66 -3.59 10.05 -0.56
N PRO A 67 -3.84 9.86 -1.88
CA PRO A 67 -5.18 9.80 -2.41
C PRO A 67 -6.04 8.66 -1.85
N PHE A 68 -5.41 7.55 -1.45
CA PHE A 68 -6.10 6.40 -0.89
C PHE A 68 -6.47 6.58 0.58
N LEU A 69 -5.70 7.39 1.31
CA LEU A 69 -5.91 7.66 2.75
C LEU A 69 -6.97 8.72 3.01
N ARG A 70 -7.24 9.60 2.05
CA ARG A 70 -8.22 10.70 2.17
C ARG A 70 -9.66 10.28 1.89
N ARG A 71 -9.89 9.05 1.41
CA ARG A 71 -11.21 8.50 1.08
C ARG A 71 -11.83 7.83 2.31
N SER A 72 -12.24 8.62 3.29
CA SER A 72 -13.06 8.18 4.44
C SER A 72 -14.54 8.48 4.23
#